data_AF-A0A120GCU4-F1
#
_entry.id   AF-A0A120GCU4-F1
#
_cell.length_a   1.000
_cell.length_b   1.000
_cell.length_c   1.000
_cell.angle_alpha   90.00
_cell.angle_beta   90.00
_cell.angle_gamma   90.00
#
_symmetry.space_group_name_H-M   'P 1'
#
loop_
_entity.id
_entity.type
_entity.pdbx_description
1 polymer ?
#
loop_
_entity_poly.entity_id
_entity_poly.type
_entity_poly.pdbx_seq_one_letter_code
_entity_poly.pdbx_strand_id
1 'polypeptide(L)'
;MSYIRSGLGSLFLVTATVAIAQETVPRTQEQATAAFIERKTNEQRERAQRSVAPNELRELNGLVRAIDVVLPHPSAVDNPVQLEAIRNLYMVDIAQGLASYGFKPGDLRSSADGGSAIVEAMGNTLRGTASVDDYLMLADTVFVGTKQSETNQLLDDQHRTTVGFQITREIKFPPNLKDTIDLRRRSGAGAGGENLRISTEVPLEDGQSYLIIGSRSLYQSEFSGNRGQCKNCIVELIPALVVDGDRATSTAPPSFSVDLSSL
;
A
#
# COMPACT_ATOMS: atom_id res chain seq x y z
N MET A 1 15.89 -43.13 -40.63
CA MET A 1 16.63 -42.20 -39.74
C MET A 1 15.61 -41.59 -38.77
N SER A 2 15.06 -42.42 -37.90
CA SER A 2 15.37 -42.57 -36.46
C SER A 2 14.86 -41.41 -35.58
N TYR A 3 13.61 -41.61 -35.14
CA TYR A 3 13.01 -41.08 -33.92
C TYR A 3 13.71 -41.65 -32.68
N ILE A 4 13.89 -40.85 -31.61
CA ILE A 4 13.89 -41.33 -30.22
C ILE A 4 13.11 -40.35 -29.32
N ARG A 5 12.08 -40.91 -28.67
CA ARG A 5 11.30 -40.42 -27.52
C ARG A 5 12.05 -40.74 -26.21
N SER A 6 11.54 -40.20 -25.09
CA SER A 6 11.75 -40.62 -23.68
C SER A 6 13.08 -40.19 -23.03
N GLY A 7 13.18 -39.88 -21.75
CA GLY A 7 12.26 -39.98 -20.62
C GLY A 7 13.00 -39.53 -19.34
N LEU A 8 12.23 -39.42 -18.25
CA LEU A 8 12.62 -39.46 -16.83
C LEU A 8 14.11 -39.54 -16.42
N GLY A 9 14.50 -38.64 -15.52
CA GLY A 9 15.13 -39.01 -14.24
C GLY A 9 16.66 -39.12 -14.18
N SER A 10 17.28 -38.25 -13.36
CA SER A 10 18.30 -38.61 -12.35
C SER A 10 18.58 -37.38 -11.48
N LEU A 11 18.17 -37.39 -10.22
CA LEU A 11 18.94 -37.85 -9.06
C LEU A 11 20.14 -36.93 -8.75
N PHE A 12 19.95 -35.96 -7.86
CA PHE A 12 21.01 -35.52 -6.95
C PHE A 12 20.48 -35.66 -5.52
N LEU A 13 20.85 -36.78 -4.92
CA LEU A 13 20.85 -37.01 -3.48
C LEU A 13 22.11 -36.34 -2.93
N VAL A 14 21.96 -35.33 -2.09
CA VAL A 14 22.97 -34.97 -1.10
C VAL A 14 22.30 -35.08 0.27
N THR A 15 22.95 -35.86 1.12
CA THR A 15 22.49 -36.41 2.39
C THR A 15 22.38 -35.36 3.51
N ALA A 16 21.19 -35.35 4.13
CA ALA A 16 20.89 -35.21 5.56
C ALA A 16 21.71 -34.23 6.43
N THR A 17 21.10 -33.10 6.75
CA THR A 17 21.11 -32.56 8.11
C THR A 17 19.68 -32.67 8.67
N VAL A 18 19.58 -33.18 9.89
CA VAL A 18 18.31 -33.47 10.58
C VAL A 18 17.57 -32.15 10.83
N ALA A 19 16.56 -31.85 10.03
CA ALA A 19 15.50 -30.93 10.41
C ALA A 19 14.29 -31.80 10.73
N ILE A 20 13.82 -31.68 11.97
CA ILE A 20 12.62 -32.32 12.49
C ILE A 20 11.51 -32.05 11.47
N ALA A 21 11.09 -33.08 10.74
CA ALA A 21 9.84 -33.06 10.02
C ALA A 21 8.76 -32.99 11.10
N GLN A 22 8.39 -31.78 11.51
CA GLN A 22 7.03 -31.57 11.96
C GLN A 22 6.19 -31.90 10.74
N GLU A 23 5.65 -33.12 10.73
CA GLU A 23 4.51 -33.50 9.94
C GLU A 23 3.46 -32.41 10.19
N THR A 24 3.42 -31.42 9.31
CA THR A 24 2.44 -30.36 9.38
C THR A 24 1.17 -31.04 8.93
N VAL A 25 0.44 -31.61 9.90
CA VAL A 25 -0.91 -32.09 9.68
C VAL A 25 -1.64 -30.99 8.91
N PRO A 26 -2.15 -31.25 7.70
CA PRO A 26 -2.84 -30.23 6.93
C PRO A 26 -3.95 -29.67 7.81
N ARG A 27 -3.87 -28.37 8.14
CA ARG A 27 -4.93 -27.73 8.92
C ARG A 27 -6.23 -27.89 8.18
N THR A 28 -7.30 -28.23 8.90
CA THR A 28 -8.63 -28.08 8.32
C THR A 28 -8.85 -26.61 7.97
N GLN A 29 -9.72 -26.34 7.01
CA GLN A 29 -10.09 -24.98 6.61
C GLN A 29 -10.55 -24.13 7.82
N GLU A 30 -11.28 -24.75 8.75
CA GLU A 30 -11.69 -24.13 10.00
C GLU A 30 -10.50 -23.77 10.91
N GLN A 31 -9.51 -24.66 11.04
CA GLN A 31 -8.29 -24.40 11.81
C GLN A 31 -7.40 -23.33 11.15
N ALA A 32 -7.34 -23.31 9.82
CA ALA A 32 -6.61 -22.30 9.08
C ALA A 32 -7.25 -20.91 9.25
N THR A 33 -8.59 -20.83 9.18
CA THR A 33 -9.34 -19.60 9.40
C THR A 33 -9.19 -19.10 10.84
N ALA A 34 -9.28 -19.98 11.84
CA ALA A 34 -9.05 -19.61 13.24
C ALA A 34 -7.64 -19.05 13.46
N ALA A 35 -6.61 -19.71 12.92
CA ALA A 35 -5.23 -19.24 13.02
C ALA A 35 -5.01 -17.91 12.27
N PHE A 36 -5.69 -17.69 11.14
CA PHE A 36 -5.69 -16.39 10.45
C PHE A 36 -6.29 -15.30 11.34
N ILE A 37 -7.47 -15.54 11.92
CA ILE A 37 -8.15 -14.59 12.80
C ILE A 37 -7.27 -14.23 13.99
N GLU A 38 -6.67 -15.22 14.64
CA GLU A 38 -5.78 -15.00 15.79
C GLU A 38 -4.56 -14.16 15.40
N ARG A 39 -3.83 -14.56 14.35
CA ARG A 39 -2.65 -13.83 13.88
C ARG A 39 -3.01 -12.39 13.54
N LYS A 40 -4.10 -12.18 12.79
CA LYS A 40 -4.53 -10.86 12.34
C LYS A 40 -4.97 -9.98 13.52
N THR A 41 -5.63 -10.57 14.52
CA THR A 41 -5.98 -9.87 15.77
C THR A 41 -4.73 -9.38 16.50
N ASN A 42 -3.69 -10.21 16.56
CA ASN A 42 -2.42 -9.84 17.20
C ASN A 42 -1.70 -8.73 16.43
N GLU A 43 -1.61 -8.83 15.10
CA GLU A 43 -1.02 -7.78 14.24
C GLU A 43 -1.73 -6.43 14.43
N GLN A 44 -3.07 -6.42 14.44
CA GLN A 44 -3.87 -5.21 14.67
C GLN A 44 -3.66 -4.64 16.06
N ARG A 45 -3.53 -5.49 17.09
CA ARG A 45 -3.25 -5.06 18.46
C ARG A 45 -1.88 -4.39 18.55
N GLU A 46 -0.85 -5.00 17.98
CA GLU A 46 0.50 -4.44 17.94
C GLU A 46 0.55 -3.11 17.18
N ARG A 47 -0.21 -2.97 16.10
CA ARG A 47 -0.31 -1.71 15.35
C ARG A 47 -1.01 -0.63 16.17
N ALA A 48 -2.12 -0.98 16.85
CA ALA A 48 -2.84 -0.07 17.72
C ALA A 48 -1.99 0.40 18.91
N GLN A 49 -1.16 -0.47 19.48
CA GLN A 49 -0.22 -0.11 20.56
C GLN A 49 0.88 0.86 20.11
N ARG A 50 1.27 0.80 18.82
CA ARG A 50 2.24 1.73 18.22
C ARG A 50 1.61 3.04 17.76
N SER A 51 0.28 3.15 17.76
CA SER A 51 -0.41 4.39 17.40
C SER A 51 -0.09 5.50 18.41
N VAL A 52 0.22 6.68 17.89
CA VAL A 52 0.43 7.88 18.69
C VAL A 52 -0.84 8.61 19.07
N ALA A 53 -1.98 8.21 18.51
CA ALA A 53 -3.29 8.77 18.80
C ALA A 53 -4.30 7.63 19.07
N PRO A 54 -4.16 6.88 20.18
CA PRO A 54 -5.00 5.72 20.47
C PRO A 54 -6.48 6.07 20.66
N ASN A 55 -6.79 7.27 21.17
CA ASN A 55 -8.17 7.75 21.30
C ASN A 55 -8.79 8.06 19.94
N GLU A 56 -8.05 8.74 19.04
CA GLU A 56 -8.52 9.01 17.68
C GLU A 56 -8.76 7.72 16.92
N LEU A 57 -7.87 6.73 17.05
CA LEU A 57 -8.05 5.42 16.45
C LEU A 57 -9.30 4.70 16.98
N ARG A 58 -9.60 4.82 18.29
CA ARG A 58 -10.83 4.25 18.86
C ARG A 58 -12.08 4.91 18.28
N GLU A 59 -12.07 6.23 18.13
CA GLU A 59 -13.17 6.97 17.52
C GLU A 59 -13.36 6.63 16.04
N LEU A 60 -12.27 6.54 15.27
CA LEU A 60 -12.31 6.10 13.87
C LEU A 60 -12.93 4.70 13.75
N ASN A 61 -12.56 3.77 14.63
CA ASN A 61 -13.18 2.43 14.67
C ASN A 61 -14.70 2.50 14.90
N GLY A 62 -15.16 3.39 15.79
CA GLY A 62 -16.59 3.59 16.01
C GLY A 62 -17.31 4.16 14.79
N LEU A 63 -16.69 5.12 14.10
CA LEU A 63 -17.24 5.73 12.89
C LEU A 63 -17.31 4.76 11.71
N VAL A 64 -16.24 3.99 11.47
CA VAL A 64 -16.20 2.97 10.40
C VAL A 64 -17.29 1.92 10.63
N ARG A 65 -17.51 1.48 11.88
CA ARG A 65 -18.59 0.52 12.22
C ARG A 65 -20.00 1.05 12.00
N ALA A 66 -20.16 2.38 12.01
CA ALA A 66 -21.46 3.01 11.76
C ALA A 66 -21.75 3.19 10.26
N ILE A 67 -20.75 3.01 9.39
CA ILE A 67 -20.88 3.14 7.95
C ILE A 67 -21.13 1.75 7.34
N ASP A 68 -22.07 1.68 6.41
CA ASP A 68 -22.36 0.46 5.66
C ASP A 68 -21.31 0.27 4.57
N VAL A 69 -20.29 -0.53 4.86
CA VAL A 69 -19.18 -0.82 3.94
C VAL A 69 -19.41 -2.18 3.31
N VAL A 70 -19.10 -2.32 2.01
CA VAL A 70 -19.06 -3.65 1.39
C VAL A 70 -18.03 -4.52 2.13
N LEU A 71 -18.50 -5.56 2.79
CA LEU A 71 -17.66 -6.45 3.59
C LEU A 71 -17.16 -7.64 2.77
N PRO A 72 -15.94 -8.14 3.05
CA PRO A 72 -15.44 -9.34 2.41
C PRO A 72 -16.35 -10.53 2.73
N HIS A 73 -16.63 -11.33 1.70
CA HIS A 73 -17.33 -12.60 1.82
C HIS A 73 -16.48 -13.73 1.22
N PRO A 74 -15.49 -14.22 1.96
CA PRO A 74 -14.63 -15.30 1.48
C PRO A 74 -15.46 -16.56 1.28
N SER A 75 -15.54 -17.05 0.04
CA SER A 75 -16.29 -18.26 -0.34
C SER A 75 -15.81 -19.54 0.34
N ALA A 76 -14.65 -19.47 1.00
CA ALA A 76 -14.03 -20.54 1.76
C ALA A 76 -14.31 -20.43 3.27
N VAL A 77 -15.33 -19.69 3.72
CA VAL A 77 -15.66 -19.62 5.15
C VAL A 77 -17.17 -19.76 5.32
N ASP A 78 -17.60 -20.98 5.66
CA ASP A 78 -19.01 -21.31 5.86
C ASP A 78 -19.49 -21.13 7.31
N ASN A 79 -18.56 -21.06 8.27
CA ASN A 79 -18.88 -20.87 9.67
C ASN A 79 -19.28 -19.39 9.93
N PRO A 80 -20.52 -19.10 10.38
CA PRO A 80 -21.00 -17.74 10.54
C PRO A 80 -20.23 -16.94 11.61
N VAL A 81 -19.73 -17.60 12.65
CA VAL A 81 -18.93 -16.96 13.71
C VAL A 81 -17.58 -16.52 13.17
N GLN A 82 -16.93 -17.37 12.36
CA GLN A 82 -15.65 -17.05 11.72
C GLN A 82 -15.82 -15.95 10.66
N LEU A 83 -16.90 -16.00 9.88
CA LEU A 83 -17.23 -14.97 8.90
C LEU A 83 -17.42 -13.61 9.58
N GLU A 84 -18.16 -13.55 10.68
CA GLU A 84 -18.37 -12.33 11.45
C GLU A 84 -17.08 -11.82 12.09
N ALA A 85 -16.21 -12.70 12.57
CA ALA A 85 -14.89 -12.33 13.06
C ALA A 85 -14.02 -11.69 11.95
N ILE A 86 -14.00 -12.26 10.76
CA ILE A 86 -13.27 -11.71 9.60
C ILE A 86 -13.80 -10.33 9.22
N ARG A 87 -15.13 -10.15 9.19
CA ARG A 87 -15.76 -8.86 8.94
C ARG A 87 -15.37 -7.81 9.96
N ASN A 88 -15.37 -8.17 11.24
CA ASN A 88 -14.93 -7.27 12.31
C ASN A 88 -13.45 -6.89 12.18
N LEU A 89 -12.57 -7.85 11.85
CA LEU A 89 -11.15 -7.57 11.58
C LEU A 89 -11.00 -6.60 10.41
N TYR A 90 -11.79 -6.76 9.36
CA TYR A 90 -11.74 -5.90 8.19
C TYR A 90 -12.13 -4.44 8.51
N MET A 91 -13.14 -4.23 9.34
CA MET A 91 -13.50 -2.88 9.80
C MET A 91 -12.39 -2.23 10.63
N VAL A 92 -11.66 -3.02 11.43
CA VAL A 92 -10.49 -2.52 12.17
C VAL A 92 -9.35 -2.16 11.22
N ASP A 93 -9.11 -2.96 10.17
CA ASP A 93 -8.11 -2.65 9.14
C ASP A 93 -8.43 -1.34 8.42
N ILE A 94 -9.71 -1.06 8.10
CA ILE A 94 -10.12 0.21 7.51
C ILE A 94 -9.79 1.37 8.44
N ALA A 95 -10.18 1.29 9.72
CA ALA A 95 -9.91 2.37 10.68
C ALA A 95 -8.41 2.60 10.89
N GLN A 96 -7.62 1.53 10.99
CA GLN A 96 -6.16 1.63 11.09
C GLN A 96 -5.55 2.19 9.81
N GLY A 97 -6.03 1.77 8.63
CA GLY A 97 -5.61 2.31 7.34
C GLY A 97 -5.87 3.81 7.25
N LEU A 98 -7.09 4.27 7.55
CA LEU A 98 -7.42 5.69 7.55
C LEU A 98 -6.50 6.50 8.48
N ALA A 99 -6.25 5.98 9.69
CA ALA A 99 -5.32 6.63 10.62
C ALA A 99 -3.89 6.72 10.05
N SER A 100 -3.40 5.66 9.38
CA SER A 100 -2.08 5.68 8.71
C SER A 100 -2.03 6.71 7.58
N TYR A 101 -3.14 6.90 6.85
CA TYR A 101 -3.25 7.92 5.81
C TYR A 101 -3.48 9.34 6.37
N GLY A 102 -3.49 9.52 7.69
CA GLY A 102 -3.57 10.81 8.36
C GLY A 102 -5.00 11.31 8.61
N PHE A 103 -6.03 10.52 8.29
CA PHE A 103 -7.42 10.88 8.55
C PHE A 103 -7.73 10.86 10.04
N LYS A 104 -8.54 11.83 10.46
CA LYS A 104 -9.01 12.02 11.83
C LYS A 104 -10.52 11.80 11.91
N PRO A 105 -11.07 11.55 13.11
CA PRO A 105 -12.52 11.45 13.29
C PRO A 105 -13.32 12.65 12.76
N GLY A 106 -12.76 13.85 12.84
CA GLY A 106 -13.37 15.07 12.31
C GLY A 106 -13.55 15.06 10.79
N ASP A 107 -12.63 14.44 10.05
CA ASP A 107 -12.69 14.37 8.58
C ASP A 107 -13.86 13.51 8.11
N LEU A 108 -14.16 12.44 8.85
CA LEU A 108 -15.32 11.58 8.57
C LEU A 108 -16.65 12.22 9.01
N ARG A 109 -16.66 13.00 10.09
CA ARG A 109 -17.89 13.63 10.63
C ARG A 109 -18.33 14.88 9.87
N SER A 110 -17.38 15.64 9.37
CA SER A 110 -17.63 16.93 8.69
C SER A 110 -18.22 16.76 7.28
N SER A 111 -18.23 15.53 6.76
CA SER A 111 -18.67 15.25 5.40
C SER A 111 -19.96 14.46 5.43
N ALA A 112 -21.09 15.15 5.22
CA ALA A 112 -22.44 14.58 5.32
C ALA A 112 -22.65 13.32 4.46
N ASP A 113 -21.95 13.25 3.31
CA ASP A 113 -21.91 12.07 2.42
C ASP A 113 -20.49 11.53 2.17
N GLY A 114 -19.45 12.36 2.26
CA GLY A 114 -18.07 11.96 1.92
C GLY A 114 -17.34 11.19 3.02
N GLY A 115 -17.84 11.15 4.26
CA GLY A 115 -17.30 10.28 5.29
C GLY A 115 -17.43 8.80 4.90
N SER A 116 -18.58 8.42 4.34
CA SER A 116 -18.82 7.08 3.80
C SER A 116 -17.93 6.79 2.59
N ALA A 117 -17.77 7.76 1.68
CA ALA A 117 -16.91 7.62 0.51
C ALA A 117 -15.44 7.37 0.89
N ILE A 118 -14.90 8.11 1.87
CA ILE A 118 -13.52 7.91 2.36
C ILE A 118 -13.34 6.51 2.94
N VAL A 119 -14.31 6.04 3.73
CA VAL A 119 -14.29 4.69 4.32
C VAL A 119 -14.39 3.62 3.24
N GLU A 120 -15.23 3.83 2.23
CA GLU A 120 -15.38 2.93 1.10
C GLU A 120 -14.12 2.86 0.23
N ALA A 121 -13.47 4.00 -0.04
CA ALA A 121 -12.19 4.04 -0.76
C ALA A 121 -11.10 3.26 -0.04
N MET A 122 -10.97 3.44 1.29
CA MET A 122 -10.03 2.62 2.07
C MET A 122 -10.40 1.13 2.02
N GLY A 123 -11.70 0.81 2.06
CA GLY A 123 -12.18 -0.54 1.84
C GLY A 123 -11.76 -1.11 0.48
N ASN A 124 -11.97 -0.36 -0.60
CA ASN A 124 -11.56 -0.72 -1.95
C ASN A 124 -10.04 -0.95 -2.03
N THR A 125 -9.23 -0.10 -1.41
CA THR A 125 -7.77 -0.26 -1.34
C THR A 125 -7.39 -1.58 -0.68
N LEU A 126 -7.99 -1.90 0.47
CA LEU A 126 -7.71 -3.16 1.18
C LEU A 126 -8.17 -4.41 0.42
N ARG A 127 -9.19 -4.29 -0.45
CA ARG A 127 -9.64 -5.37 -1.33
C ARG A 127 -8.84 -5.49 -2.62
N GLY A 128 -7.99 -4.51 -2.94
CA GLY A 128 -7.31 -4.43 -4.24
C GLY A 128 -8.24 -4.06 -5.40
N THR A 129 -9.35 -3.36 -5.11
CA THR A 129 -10.36 -2.93 -6.10
C THR A 129 -10.47 -1.40 -6.20
N ALA A 130 -9.52 -0.66 -5.62
CA ALA A 130 -9.51 0.80 -5.64
C ALA A 130 -9.34 1.35 -7.06
N SER A 131 -10.18 2.33 -7.36
CA SER A 131 -10.06 3.20 -8.52
C SER A 131 -9.04 4.32 -8.27
N VAL A 132 -8.71 5.07 -9.31
CA VAL A 132 -7.85 6.26 -9.17
C VAL A 132 -8.50 7.32 -8.28
N ASP A 133 -9.83 7.47 -8.37
CA ASP A 133 -10.58 8.43 -7.56
C ASP A 133 -10.53 8.07 -6.07
N ASP A 134 -10.56 6.77 -5.74
CA ASP A 134 -10.35 6.29 -4.37
C ASP A 134 -8.96 6.73 -3.86
N TYR A 135 -7.92 6.56 -4.67
CA TYR A 135 -6.57 6.98 -4.30
C TYR A 135 -6.40 8.50 -4.22
N LEU A 136 -7.04 9.27 -5.09
CA LEU A 136 -7.05 10.74 -5.02
C LEU A 136 -7.76 11.23 -3.75
N MET A 137 -8.83 10.57 -3.34
CA MET A 137 -9.54 10.87 -2.11
C MET A 137 -8.67 10.59 -0.89
N LEU A 138 -7.95 9.46 -0.88
CA LEU A 138 -7.05 9.05 0.21
C LEU A 138 -5.70 9.79 0.24
N ALA A 139 -5.21 10.29 -0.90
CA ALA A 139 -3.95 11.01 -0.99
C ALA A 139 -4.01 12.31 -0.17
N ASP A 140 -2.93 12.63 0.55
CA ASP A 140 -2.75 13.97 1.12
C ASP A 140 -1.85 14.86 0.25
N THR A 141 -1.19 14.26 -0.75
CA THR A 141 -0.20 14.90 -1.61
C THR A 141 -0.42 14.46 -3.06
N VAL A 142 -0.83 15.39 -3.92
CA VAL A 142 -1.03 15.22 -5.36
C VAL A 142 -0.37 16.39 -6.08
N PHE A 143 0.50 16.09 -7.04
CA PHE A 143 1.19 17.10 -7.83
C PHE A 143 1.67 16.57 -9.17
N VAL A 144 1.89 17.51 -10.10
CA VAL A 144 2.74 17.28 -11.26
C VAL A 144 4.15 17.75 -10.93
N GLY A 145 5.13 16.91 -11.23
CA GLY A 145 6.54 17.24 -11.04
C GLY A 145 7.44 16.59 -12.07
N THR A 146 8.60 17.19 -12.27
CA THR A 146 9.64 16.68 -13.17
C THR A 146 10.70 15.94 -12.35
N LYS A 147 11.03 14.71 -12.75
CA LYS A 147 12.09 13.93 -12.11
C LYS A 147 13.43 14.65 -12.27
N GLN A 148 14.12 14.90 -11.16
CA GLN A 148 15.42 15.58 -11.11
C GLN A 148 16.57 14.64 -10.75
N SER A 149 16.33 13.72 -9.82
CA SER A 149 17.38 12.87 -9.28
C SER A 149 16.83 11.53 -8.84
N GLU A 150 17.74 10.56 -8.76
CA GLU A 150 17.48 9.26 -8.16
C GLU A 150 18.69 8.84 -7.34
N THR A 151 18.46 8.37 -6.12
CA THR A 151 19.52 7.84 -5.26
C THR A 151 19.09 6.49 -4.72
N ASN A 152 19.97 5.49 -4.89
CA ASN A 152 19.74 4.11 -4.49
C ASN A 152 20.58 3.78 -3.25
N GLN A 153 20.02 4.09 -2.08
CA GLN A 153 20.62 3.83 -0.77
C GLN A 153 19.54 3.26 0.16
N LEU A 154 19.84 2.10 0.78
CA LEU A 154 18.99 1.56 1.83
C LEU A 154 19.07 2.46 3.06
N LEU A 155 17.94 3.01 3.48
CA LEU A 155 17.81 3.85 4.66
C LEU A 155 17.04 3.12 5.78
N ASP A 156 17.06 3.70 6.98
CA ASP A 156 16.40 3.15 8.16
C ASP A 156 14.87 3.11 8.05
N ASP A 157 14.29 3.80 7.07
CA ASP A 157 12.86 3.79 6.76
C ASP A 157 12.44 2.61 5.86
N GLN A 158 13.35 1.65 5.65
CA GLN A 158 13.15 0.44 4.82
C GLN A 158 12.90 0.72 3.34
N HIS A 159 13.14 1.96 2.89
CA HIS A 159 13.15 2.30 1.46
C HIS A 159 14.58 2.27 0.94
N ARG A 160 14.72 1.91 -0.33
CA ARG A 160 16.01 1.79 -1.01
C ARG A 160 16.21 2.90 -2.03
N THR A 161 15.13 3.40 -2.62
CA THR A 161 15.21 4.41 -3.66
C THR A 161 14.55 5.70 -3.20
N THR A 162 15.25 6.79 -3.48
CA THR A 162 14.76 8.16 -3.31
C THR A 162 14.73 8.80 -4.68
N VAL A 163 13.57 9.23 -5.12
CA VAL A 163 13.42 9.96 -6.39
C VAL A 163 13.07 11.41 -6.06
N GLY A 164 13.95 12.33 -6.44
CA GLY A 164 13.74 13.76 -6.25
C GLY A 164 12.90 14.34 -7.39
N PHE A 165 11.85 15.07 -7.05
CA PHE A 165 11.00 15.79 -7.98
C PHE A 165 11.09 17.30 -7.76
N GLN A 166 11.17 18.04 -8.85
CA GLN A 166 10.83 19.46 -8.86
C GLN A 166 9.33 19.58 -9.12
N ILE A 167 8.59 20.22 -8.22
CA ILE A 167 7.16 20.42 -8.38
C ILE A 167 6.93 21.50 -9.44
N THR A 168 6.05 21.21 -10.39
CA THR A 168 5.66 22.13 -11.47
C THR A 168 4.19 22.55 -11.39
N ARG A 169 3.33 21.72 -10.79
CA ARG A 169 1.94 22.07 -10.47
C ARG A 169 1.49 21.38 -9.18
N GLU A 170 1.02 22.17 -8.22
CA GLU A 170 0.38 21.67 -7.00
C GLU A 170 -1.11 21.41 -7.27
N ILE A 171 -1.62 20.25 -6.86
CA ILE A 171 -3.05 19.89 -6.99
C ILE A 171 -3.66 19.76 -5.59
N LYS A 172 -3.09 18.90 -4.75
CA LYS A 172 -3.46 18.72 -3.34
C LYS A 172 -2.19 18.68 -2.52
N PHE A 173 -1.87 19.72 -1.76
CA PHE A 173 -0.55 19.83 -1.14
C PHE A 173 -0.61 20.26 0.33
N PRO A 174 0.12 19.59 1.24
CA PRO A 174 0.31 20.07 2.59
C PRO A 174 1.05 21.42 2.59
N PRO A 175 0.66 22.39 3.44
CA PRO A 175 1.12 23.78 3.38
C PRO A 175 2.64 24.01 3.60
N ASN A 176 3.39 22.97 3.95
CA ASN A 176 4.82 23.02 4.30
C ASN A 176 5.73 22.24 3.33
N LEU A 177 5.19 21.74 2.22
CA LEU A 177 5.99 21.14 1.15
C LEU A 177 6.12 22.17 0.03
N LYS A 178 7.34 22.60 -0.29
CA LYS A 178 7.59 23.58 -1.36
C LYS A 178 8.77 23.15 -2.21
N ASP A 179 8.66 23.46 -3.49
CA ASP A 179 9.65 23.34 -4.56
C ASP A 179 10.12 21.91 -4.88
N THR A 180 10.47 21.10 -3.88
CA THR A 180 10.94 19.74 -4.08
C THR A 180 10.29 18.72 -3.14
N ILE A 181 10.04 17.53 -3.69
CA ILE A 181 9.57 16.35 -2.96
C ILE A 181 10.48 15.16 -3.25
N ASP A 182 10.70 14.37 -2.20
CA ASP A 182 11.36 13.08 -2.33
C ASP A 182 10.32 11.96 -2.30
N LEU A 183 10.21 11.21 -3.38
CA LEU A 183 9.42 9.99 -3.43
C LEU A 183 10.26 8.82 -2.90
N ARG A 184 9.74 8.16 -1.87
CA ARG A 184 10.35 6.97 -1.25
C ARG A 184 9.80 5.72 -1.91
N ARG A 185 10.71 4.88 -2.39
CA ARG A 185 10.42 3.62 -3.09
C ARG A 185 11.10 2.42 -2.41
N ARG A 186 10.33 1.37 -2.20
CA ARG A 186 10.77 0.18 -1.43
C ARG A 186 11.74 -0.66 -2.26
N SER A 187 11.58 -0.66 -3.57
CA SER A 187 12.48 -1.31 -4.52
C SER A 187 13.37 -0.30 -5.24
N GLY A 188 14.43 -0.82 -5.88
CA GLY A 188 15.50 -0.02 -6.46
C GLY A 188 16.65 -0.87 -6.98
N ALA A 189 17.52 -0.30 -7.80
CA ALA A 189 18.74 -0.96 -8.21
C ALA A 189 19.64 -1.28 -6.99
N GLY A 190 20.21 -2.48 -7.01
CA GLY A 190 21.26 -2.94 -6.12
C GLY A 190 22.51 -2.07 -6.22
N ALA A 191 23.43 -2.20 -5.26
CA ALA A 191 24.71 -1.48 -5.31
C ALA A 191 25.56 -1.92 -6.52
N GLY A 192 25.29 -3.07 -7.13
CA GLY A 192 25.90 -3.54 -8.38
C GLY A 192 25.11 -3.24 -9.66
N GLY A 193 24.03 -2.45 -9.57
CA GLY A 193 23.17 -2.15 -10.72
C GLY A 193 22.13 -3.23 -11.04
N GLU A 194 22.10 -4.34 -10.30
CA GLU A 194 21.02 -5.33 -10.40
C GLU A 194 19.69 -4.75 -9.92
N ASN A 195 18.71 -4.62 -10.81
CA ASN A 195 17.34 -4.42 -10.38
C ASN A 195 16.89 -5.63 -9.56
N LEU A 196 16.18 -5.40 -8.45
CA LEU A 196 15.43 -6.50 -7.83
C LEU A 196 14.56 -7.12 -8.92
N ARG A 197 14.69 -8.44 -9.13
CA ARG A 197 13.86 -9.24 -10.07
C ARG A 197 12.35 -9.15 -9.78
N ILE A 198 11.97 -8.47 -8.69
CA ILE A 198 10.62 -8.27 -8.17
C ILE A 198 10.43 -6.78 -7.83
N SER A 199 10.95 -5.85 -8.63
CA SER A 199 10.50 -4.45 -8.55
C SER A 199 9.19 -4.35 -9.32
N THR A 200 8.06 -4.16 -8.60
CA THR A 200 6.77 -3.82 -9.22
C THR A 200 6.70 -2.33 -9.58
N GLU A 201 7.65 -1.53 -9.10
CA GLU A 201 7.71 -0.10 -9.36
C GLU A 201 8.19 0.16 -10.80
N VAL A 202 7.47 1.03 -11.50
CA VAL A 202 7.80 1.44 -12.86
C VAL A 202 9.04 2.35 -12.84
N PRO A 203 10.07 2.07 -13.67
CA PRO A 203 11.21 2.97 -13.84
C PRO A 203 10.75 4.38 -14.26
N LEU A 204 11.44 5.40 -13.74
CA LEU A 204 11.15 6.80 -14.06
C LEU A 204 12.32 7.41 -14.82
N GLU A 205 12.02 8.03 -15.95
CA GLU A 205 12.99 8.72 -16.80
C GLU A 205 13.33 10.13 -16.26
N ASP A 206 14.61 10.49 -16.33
CA ASP A 206 15.10 11.81 -15.91
C ASP A 206 14.55 12.91 -16.82
N GLY A 207 14.12 14.04 -16.25
CA GLY A 207 13.53 15.14 -17.00
C GLY A 207 12.09 14.91 -17.48
N GLN A 208 11.55 13.70 -17.33
CA GLN A 208 10.14 13.42 -17.64
C GLN A 208 9.23 13.98 -16.53
N SER A 209 8.07 14.49 -16.94
CA SER A 209 7.03 14.97 -16.03
C SER A 209 6.03 13.88 -15.69
N TYR A 210 5.65 13.82 -14.41
CA TYR A 210 4.75 12.81 -13.86
C TYR A 210 3.70 13.43 -12.95
N LEU A 211 2.50 12.85 -12.94
CA LEU A 211 1.51 13.02 -11.89
C LEU A 211 1.82 12.02 -10.78
N ILE A 212 2.00 12.54 -9.58
CA ILE A 212 2.25 11.76 -8.38
C ILE A 212 1.01 11.85 -7.48
N ILE A 213 0.42 10.71 -7.17
CA ILE A 213 -0.65 10.55 -6.19
C ILE A 213 -0.05 9.78 -5.02
N GLY A 214 0.25 10.49 -3.94
CA GLY A 214 1.03 9.97 -2.82
C GLY A 214 0.46 10.35 -1.46
N SER A 215 1.08 9.79 -0.43
CA SER A 215 0.76 10.13 0.96
C SER A 215 2.03 10.36 1.77
N ARG A 216 2.14 11.57 2.32
CA ARG A 216 3.12 11.92 3.34
C ARG A 216 2.75 11.29 4.68
N SER A 217 1.48 11.34 5.04
CA SER A 217 0.99 10.79 6.31
C SER A 217 1.30 9.30 6.42
N LEU A 218 1.09 8.55 5.32
CA LEU A 218 1.43 7.14 5.25
C LEU A 218 2.93 6.90 5.41
N TYR A 219 3.78 7.72 4.77
CA TYR A 219 5.23 7.68 4.98
C TYR A 219 5.57 7.87 6.48
N GLN A 220 4.98 8.89 7.09
CA GLN A 220 5.26 9.25 8.48
C GLN A 220 4.73 8.24 9.49
N SER A 221 3.57 7.61 9.24
CA SER A 221 2.95 6.68 10.17
C SER A 221 3.57 5.29 10.13
N GLU A 222 3.91 4.78 8.94
CA GLU A 222 4.32 3.38 8.76
C GLU A 222 5.83 3.18 8.68
N PHE A 223 6.58 4.18 8.20
CA PHE A 223 7.95 3.96 7.74
C PHE A 223 8.99 4.79 8.45
N SER A 224 8.64 6.00 8.88
CA SER A 224 9.57 6.84 9.61
C SER A 224 9.78 6.30 11.03
N GLY A 225 10.70 5.33 11.18
CA GLY A 225 11.14 4.81 12.48
C GLY A 225 11.63 5.94 13.40
N ASN A 226 12.10 7.04 12.81
CA ASN A 226 12.23 8.35 13.41
C ASN A 226 11.52 9.40 12.51
N ARG A 227 10.42 9.97 13.00
CA ARG A 227 9.52 10.91 12.30
C ARG A 227 10.12 12.20 11.72
N GLY A 228 11.43 12.39 11.89
CA GLY A 228 12.20 13.53 11.41
C GLY A 228 13.18 13.25 10.28
N GLN A 229 13.36 11.99 9.82
CA GLN A 229 14.42 11.66 8.86
C GLN A 229 14.23 12.29 7.48
N CYS A 230 12.98 12.43 7.02
CA CYS A 230 12.71 13.11 5.76
C CYS A 230 11.43 13.92 5.83
N LYS A 231 11.59 15.25 5.91
CA LYS A 231 10.47 16.19 6.04
C LYS A 231 9.68 16.34 4.73
N ASN A 232 10.28 16.05 3.58
CA ASN A 232 9.63 16.21 2.28
C ASN A 232 9.35 14.88 1.58
N CYS A 233 9.35 13.78 2.36
CA CYS A 233 9.14 12.46 1.80
C CYS A 233 7.68 12.06 1.77
N ILE A 234 7.34 11.38 0.67
CA ILE A 234 6.05 10.73 0.47
C ILE A 234 6.29 9.30 -0.04
N VAL A 235 5.25 8.49 0.03
CA VAL A 235 5.16 7.22 -0.70
C VAL A 235 4.07 7.30 -1.76
N GLU A 236 4.24 6.58 -2.86
CA GLU A 236 3.23 6.49 -3.91
C GLU A 236 2.06 5.60 -3.46
N LEU A 237 0.83 6.04 -3.77
CA LEU A 237 -0.36 5.22 -3.57
C LEU A 237 -0.68 4.35 -4.80
N ILE A 238 -0.34 4.89 -5.97
CA ILE A 238 -0.35 4.19 -7.25
C ILE A 238 0.92 4.55 -8.02
N PRO A 239 1.34 3.73 -9.00
CA PRO A 239 2.50 4.06 -9.83
C PRO A 239 2.37 5.46 -10.46
N ALA A 240 3.50 6.18 -10.51
CA ALA A 240 3.57 7.50 -11.14
C ALA A 240 3.07 7.47 -12.59
N LEU A 241 2.26 8.46 -12.98
CA LEU A 241 1.67 8.53 -14.30
C LEU A 241 2.43 9.53 -15.17
N VAL A 242 2.77 9.16 -16.40
CA VAL A 242 3.46 10.06 -17.34
C VAL A 242 2.51 11.17 -17.76
N VAL A 243 2.98 12.41 -17.66
CA VAL A 243 2.23 13.60 -18.08
C VAL A 243 2.61 14.02 -19.49
N ASP A 244 1.60 14.17 -20.34
CA ASP A 244 1.67 14.73 -21.68
C ASP A 244 0.52 15.72 -21.87
N GLY A 245 0.86 17.02 -21.92
CA GLY A 245 -0.13 18.11 -21.87
C GLY A 245 -1.02 18.03 -20.63
N ASP A 246 -2.33 18.01 -20.85
CA ASP A 246 -3.35 17.93 -19.78
C ASP A 246 -3.74 16.50 -19.42
N ARG A 247 -3.00 15.48 -19.86
CA ARG A 247 -3.29 14.07 -19.55
C ARG A 247 -2.16 13.42 -18.77
N ALA A 248 -2.52 12.63 -17.76
CA ALA A 248 -1.61 11.75 -17.06
C ALA A 248 -1.97 10.29 -17.32
N THR A 249 -1.04 9.47 -17.80
CA THR A 249 -1.31 8.10 -18.25
C THR A 249 -0.47 7.08 -17.50
N SER A 250 -1.10 5.97 -17.08
CA SER A 250 -0.38 4.85 -16.47
C SER A 250 0.50 4.15 -17.50
N THR A 251 1.77 3.96 -17.14
CA THR A 251 2.75 3.20 -17.93
C THR A 251 2.79 1.71 -17.54
N ALA A 252 2.03 1.31 -16.51
CA ALA A 252 1.87 -0.07 -16.10
C ALA A 252 0.39 -0.52 -16.17
N PRO A 253 0.13 -1.81 -16.39
CA PRO A 253 -1.24 -2.35 -16.31
C PRO A 253 -1.83 -2.20 -14.89
N PRO A 254 -3.15 -1.94 -14.76
CA PRO A 254 -4.08 -1.62 -15.85
C PRO A 254 -3.81 -0.21 -16.42
N SER A 255 -3.94 -0.06 -17.75
CA SER A 255 -3.76 1.25 -18.39
C SER A 255 -4.99 2.12 -18.15
N PHE A 256 -4.78 3.32 -17.63
CA PHE A 256 -5.79 4.34 -17.43
C PHE A 256 -5.18 5.73 -17.67
N SER A 257 -6.05 6.73 -17.85
CA SER A 257 -5.64 8.13 -17.99
C SER A 257 -6.48 9.03 -17.10
N VAL A 258 -5.86 10.05 -16.53
CA VAL A 258 -6.51 11.10 -15.75
C VAL A 258 -6.41 12.42 -16.52
N ASP A 259 -7.51 13.17 -16.54
CA ASP A 259 -7.56 14.52 -17.09
C ASP A 259 -7.15 15.52 -16.01
N LEU A 260 -5.99 16.16 -16.18
CA LEU A 260 -5.43 17.11 -15.23
C LEU A 260 -6.23 18.40 -15.15
N SER A 261 -7.13 18.71 -16.10
CA SER A 261 -8.01 19.87 -16.01
C SER A 261 -9.18 19.65 -15.04
N SER A 262 -9.46 18.40 -14.70
CA SER A 262 -10.52 18.01 -13.76
C SER A 262 -10.05 17.92 -12.31
N LEU A 263 -8.74 18.07 -12.08
CA LEU A 263 -8.05 17.99 -10.79
C LEU A 263 -7.73 19.36 -10.19
#